data_AF-A0A657ALF4-F1
#
_entry.id   AF-A0A657ALF4-F1
#
_cell.length_a   1.000
_cell.length_b   1.000
_cell.length_c   1.000
_cell.angle_alpha   90.00
_cell.angle_beta   90.00
_cell.angle_gamma   90.00
#
_symmetry.space_group_name_H-M   'P 1'
#
loop_
_entity.id
_entity.type
_entity.pdbx_description
1 polymer ?
#
loop_
_entity_poly.entity_id
_entity_poly.type
_entity_poly.pdbx_seq_one_letter_code
_entity_poly.pdbx_strand_id
1 'polypeptide(L)'
;MLSSVIERCACQVFEYQQPDEYRLHVQLREFTRDLEITSRLYETEHFFLEHNELPLWFEGGRHHRMEGFYRKMRKRFSVLMEGGSPLGGKWNHDEDNRHALKKKDLADIPQPLVFENDVSVILKRLNDHEIVSFGNANIKLVWPINHRQAMAQLQYFCQVCLPKFGYFQDAMTCNSPHSWSLYHSRLSFALNAKIISPDEVIDVAIETYYQQQSSISISQIEGFVRQILGWREYVRGMYWANMPDYTEQNRLNASRPLPSWFWTGETKMACMKESIKQSLEYAYAHHIQRLMITGNFSLLAGLHPDEVDDWYLGIYIDALQWVELPNTRGMALFADGGWIATKPYAASGNYIN
;
A
#
# COMPACT_ATOMS: atom_id res chain seq x y z
N MET A 1 -25.94 6.41 -14.88
CA MET A 1 -25.69 7.76 -14.32
C MET A 1 -24.98 8.66 -15.34
N LEU A 2 -23.81 8.26 -15.87
CA LEU A 2 -23.01 9.10 -16.78
C LEU A 2 -23.77 9.50 -18.06
N SER A 3 -24.45 8.58 -18.76
CA SER A 3 -25.25 8.91 -19.95
C SER A 3 -26.29 9.99 -19.68
N SER A 4 -27.01 9.88 -18.56
CA SER A 4 -28.02 10.87 -18.16
C SER A 4 -27.42 12.27 -17.92
N VAL A 5 -26.20 12.35 -17.39
CA VAL A 5 -25.50 13.63 -17.22
C VAL A 5 -25.05 14.19 -18.57
N ILE A 6 -24.51 13.35 -19.46
CA ILE A 6 -24.10 13.73 -20.82
C ILE A 6 -25.28 14.31 -21.60
N GLU A 7 -26.41 13.62 -21.59
CA GLU A 7 -27.65 14.06 -22.26
C GLU A 7 -28.16 15.38 -21.68
N ARG A 8 -28.30 15.45 -20.35
CA ARG A 8 -28.84 16.65 -19.68
C ARG A 8 -27.97 17.89 -19.90
N CYS A 9 -26.66 17.73 -19.98
CA CYS A 9 -25.72 18.82 -20.19
C CYS A 9 -25.40 19.07 -21.68
N ALA A 10 -25.97 18.28 -22.60
CA ALA A 10 -25.66 18.32 -24.04
C ALA A 10 -24.15 18.28 -24.34
N CYS A 11 -23.40 17.48 -23.57
CA CYS A 11 -21.94 17.39 -23.68
C CYS A 11 -21.53 16.94 -25.08
N GLN A 12 -20.48 17.55 -25.64
CA GLN A 12 -19.88 17.15 -26.92
C GLN A 12 -18.62 16.29 -26.75
N VAL A 13 -18.02 16.35 -25.57
CA VAL A 13 -16.80 15.62 -25.21
C VAL A 13 -16.97 15.04 -23.81
N PHE A 14 -16.56 13.79 -23.64
CA PHE A 14 -16.43 13.12 -22.35
C PHE A 14 -14.95 12.82 -22.08
N GLU A 15 -14.40 13.40 -21.04
CA GLU A 15 -12.99 13.24 -20.67
C GLU A 15 -12.89 12.56 -19.31
N TYR A 16 -11.97 11.61 -19.16
CA TYR A 16 -11.77 10.88 -17.91
C TYR A 16 -10.31 10.52 -17.70
N GLN A 17 -9.92 10.36 -16.44
CA GLN A 17 -8.59 9.91 -16.07
C GLN A 17 -8.49 8.38 -16.12
N GLN A 18 -7.30 7.88 -16.44
CA GLN A 18 -6.97 6.46 -16.44
C GLN A 18 -7.29 5.88 -15.07
N PRO A 19 -8.27 4.95 -14.97
CA PRO A 19 -8.58 4.33 -13.70
C PRO A 19 -7.43 3.41 -13.28
N ASP A 20 -7.24 3.29 -11.98
CA ASP A 20 -6.16 2.48 -11.44
C ASP A 20 -6.53 0.99 -11.34
N GLU A 21 -7.82 0.64 -11.45
CA GLU A 21 -8.29 -0.76 -11.45
C GLU A 21 -8.74 -1.21 -12.85
N TYR A 22 -8.34 -2.43 -13.21
CA TYR A 22 -8.69 -3.08 -14.47
C TYR A 22 -10.20 -3.19 -14.68
N ARG A 23 -10.97 -3.55 -13.64
CA ARG A 23 -12.44 -3.61 -13.72
C ARG A 23 -13.04 -2.28 -14.17
N LEU A 24 -12.62 -1.17 -13.55
CA LEU A 24 -13.11 0.16 -13.91
C LEU A 24 -12.59 0.61 -15.28
N HIS A 25 -11.37 0.22 -15.65
CA HIS A 25 -10.83 0.43 -16.99
C HIS A 25 -11.69 -0.21 -18.07
N VAL A 26 -12.06 -1.49 -17.90
CA VAL A 26 -12.96 -2.19 -18.82
C VAL A 26 -14.32 -1.52 -18.87
N GLN A 27 -14.93 -1.22 -17.72
CA GLN A 27 -16.24 -0.56 -17.64
C GLN A 27 -16.27 0.79 -18.38
N LEU A 28 -15.24 1.64 -18.21
CA LEU A 28 -15.17 2.94 -18.88
C LEU A 28 -14.85 2.81 -20.37
N ARG A 29 -14.02 1.84 -20.77
CA ARG A 29 -13.74 1.56 -22.17
C ARG A 29 -14.98 1.07 -22.91
N GLU A 30 -15.75 0.17 -22.30
CA GLU A 30 -17.02 -0.31 -22.87
C GLU A 30 -18.05 0.82 -22.93
N PHE A 31 -18.20 1.59 -21.85
CA PHE A 31 -19.09 2.74 -21.81
C PHE A 31 -18.79 3.76 -22.92
N THR A 32 -17.52 4.12 -23.11
CA THR A 32 -17.10 5.13 -24.10
C THR A 32 -17.19 4.65 -25.54
N ARG A 33 -17.11 3.33 -25.79
CA ARG A 33 -17.34 2.75 -27.12
C ARG A 33 -18.77 2.99 -27.62
N ASP A 34 -19.72 3.04 -26.69
CA ASP A 34 -21.15 3.14 -27.01
C ASP A 34 -21.65 4.61 -27.01
N LEU A 35 -20.76 5.59 -26.79
CA LEU A 35 -21.09 7.01 -26.83
C LEU A 35 -21.05 7.56 -28.26
N GLU A 36 -22.04 8.38 -28.62
CA GLU A 36 -22.06 9.14 -29.88
C GLU A 36 -21.11 10.36 -29.87
N ILE A 37 -20.61 10.74 -28.69
CA ILE A 37 -19.76 11.91 -28.47
C ILE A 37 -18.29 11.53 -28.39
N THR A 38 -17.40 12.51 -28.57
CA THR A 38 -15.95 12.26 -28.48
C THR A 38 -15.57 11.89 -27.05
N SER A 39 -14.87 10.77 -26.87
CA SER A 39 -14.32 10.37 -25.58
C SER A 39 -12.79 10.50 -25.57
N ARG A 40 -12.21 10.98 -24.46
CA ARG A 40 -10.76 11.08 -24.29
C ARG A 40 -10.34 10.58 -22.91
N LEU A 41 -9.23 9.85 -22.92
CA LEU A 41 -8.59 9.28 -21.75
C LEU A 41 -7.29 10.03 -21.49
N TYR A 42 -7.08 10.45 -20.25
CA TYR A 42 -5.87 11.15 -19.81
C TYR A 42 -5.17 10.40 -18.68
N GLU A 43 -3.86 10.56 -18.60
CA GLU A 43 -3.10 10.08 -17.45
C GLU A 43 -3.53 10.76 -16.16
N THR A 44 -3.23 10.10 -15.05
CA THR A 44 -3.49 10.67 -13.71
C THR A 44 -2.33 11.52 -13.22
N GLU A 45 -1.18 11.47 -13.92
CA GLU A 45 0.07 12.17 -13.59
C GLU A 45 0.57 11.91 -12.15
N HIS A 46 0.06 10.83 -11.54
CA HIS A 46 0.29 10.50 -10.14
C HIS A 46 1.37 9.43 -9.95
N PHE A 47 1.71 8.70 -11.01
CA PHE A 47 2.73 7.65 -11.01
C PHE A 47 3.96 8.12 -11.78
N PHE A 48 5.13 7.65 -11.39
CA PHE A 48 6.38 8.03 -12.05
C PHE A 48 6.48 7.45 -13.46
N LEU A 49 5.92 6.25 -13.68
CA LEU A 49 5.76 5.68 -15.02
C LEU A 49 4.34 5.91 -15.53
N GLU A 50 4.24 6.48 -16.72
CA GLU A 50 2.96 6.57 -17.43
C GLU A 50 2.44 5.17 -17.78
N HIS A 51 1.12 5.03 -17.95
CA HIS A 51 0.50 3.74 -18.24
C HIS A 51 0.97 3.16 -19.58
N ASN A 52 1.14 4.03 -20.60
CA ASN A 52 1.64 3.68 -21.93
C ASN A 52 3.09 3.14 -21.91
N GLU A 53 3.88 3.46 -20.88
CA GLU A 53 5.27 3.02 -20.74
C GLU A 53 5.37 1.63 -20.12
N LEU A 54 4.37 1.20 -19.33
CA LEU A 54 4.43 -0.05 -18.57
C LEU A 54 4.87 -1.28 -19.40
N PRO A 55 4.42 -1.48 -20.66
CA PRO A 55 4.87 -2.61 -21.48
C PRO A 55 6.37 -2.60 -21.84
N LEU A 56 7.05 -1.45 -21.74
CA LEU A 56 8.50 -1.34 -21.95
C LEU A 56 9.31 -1.83 -20.75
N TRP A 57 8.66 -1.93 -19.59
CA TRP A 57 9.27 -2.26 -18.30
C TRP A 57 8.87 -3.64 -17.79
N PHE A 58 7.65 -4.07 -18.10
CA PHE A 58 7.06 -5.28 -17.57
C PHE A 58 6.45 -6.11 -18.70
N GLU A 59 6.82 -7.39 -18.70
CA GLU A 59 6.24 -8.41 -19.55
C GLU A 59 5.40 -9.36 -18.69
N GLY A 60 4.14 -9.58 -19.08
CA GLY A 60 3.20 -10.45 -18.39
C GLY A 60 3.69 -11.90 -18.30
N GLY A 61 3.30 -12.59 -17.21
CA GLY A 61 3.68 -13.98 -16.95
C GLY A 61 5.15 -14.19 -16.58
N ARG A 62 5.94 -13.12 -16.39
CA ARG A 62 7.38 -13.20 -16.11
C ARG A 62 7.76 -12.49 -14.81
N HIS A 63 8.77 -13.04 -14.16
CA HIS A 63 9.40 -12.41 -13.01
C HIS A 63 10.27 -11.22 -13.43
N HIS A 64 10.07 -10.08 -12.77
CA HIS A 64 10.91 -8.89 -12.89
C HIS A 64 11.56 -8.60 -11.54
N ARG A 65 12.87 -8.32 -11.51
CA ARG A 65 13.53 -8.01 -10.23
C ARG A 65 13.22 -6.58 -9.82
N MET A 66 12.51 -6.39 -8.69
CA MET A 66 12.23 -5.05 -8.12
C MET A 66 13.50 -4.20 -7.98
N GLU A 67 14.61 -4.79 -7.53
CA GLU A 67 15.88 -4.05 -7.41
C GLU A 67 16.36 -3.50 -8.76
N GLY A 68 16.27 -4.29 -9.84
CA GLY A 68 16.67 -3.83 -11.17
C GLY A 68 15.79 -2.70 -11.69
N PHE A 69 14.49 -2.78 -11.43
CA PHE A 69 13.52 -1.73 -11.70
C PHE A 69 13.85 -0.45 -10.92
N TYR A 70 13.99 -0.54 -9.60
CA TYR A 70 14.25 0.59 -8.71
C TYR A 70 15.55 1.34 -9.05
N ARG A 71 16.63 0.63 -9.40
CA ARG A 71 17.88 1.26 -9.87
C ARG A 71 17.67 2.11 -11.13
N LYS A 72 16.87 1.63 -12.08
CA LYS A 72 16.54 2.39 -13.30
C LYS A 72 15.69 3.61 -12.98
N MET A 73 14.71 3.48 -12.07
CA MET A 73 13.86 4.58 -11.63
C MET A 73 14.68 5.68 -10.95
N ARG A 74 15.55 5.34 -10.00
CA ARG A 74 16.46 6.30 -9.35
C ARG A 74 17.33 7.06 -10.34
N LYS A 75 17.87 6.36 -11.35
CA LYS A 75 18.66 7.00 -12.42
C LYS A 75 17.81 7.95 -13.27
N ARG A 76 16.61 7.51 -13.69
CA ARG A 76 15.71 8.30 -14.54
C ARG A 76 15.28 9.59 -13.85
N PHE A 77 14.94 9.54 -12.57
CA PHE A 77 14.42 10.67 -11.80
C PHE A 77 15.48 11.36 -10.93
N SER A 78 16.75 10.97 -11.05
CA SER A 78 17.87 11.52 -10.25
C SER A 78 17.66 11.47 -8.72
N VAL A 79 16.91 10.47 -8.24
CA VAL A 79 16.54 10.35 -6.83
C VAL A 79 17.66 9.71 -6.02
N LEU A 80 18.17 10.45 -5.03
CA LEU A 80 19.33 10.08 -4.19
C LEU A 80 20.57 9.74 -5.04
N MET A 81 20.86 10.48 -6.11
CA MET A 81 21.97 10.19 -7.02
C MET A 81 23.11 11.21 -6.85
N GLU A 82 24.37 10.77 -7.02
CA GLU A 82 25.57 11.60 -7.05
C GLU A 82 26.43 11.22 -8.27
N GLY A 83 26.57 12.14 -9.24
CA GLY A 83 27.41 11.91 -10.42
C GLY A 83 27.06 10.65 -11.22
N GLY A 84 25.77 10.26 -11.27
CA GLY A 84 25.30 9.03 -11.94
C GLY A 84 25.45 7.74 -11.12
N SER A 85 26.05 7.82 -9.93
CA SER A 85 26.15 6.75 -8.94
C SER A 85 25.14 6.94 -7.81
N PRO A 86 24.75 5.90 -7.06
CA PRO A 86 23.85 6.08 -5.92
C PRO A 86 24.57 6.85 -4.80
N LEU A 87 23.87 7.82 -4.20
CA LEU A 87 24.33 8.51 -2.99
C LEU A 87 24.65 7.49 -1.89
N GLY A 88 25.79 7.64 -1.22
CA GLY A 88 26.27 6.68 -0.21
C GLY A 88 26.91 5.41 -0.79
N GLY A 89 27.06 5.32 -2.12
CA GLY A 89 27.83 4.26 -2.80
C GLY A 89 27.13 2.91 -2.93
N LYS A 90 25.94 2.74 -2.34
CA LYS A 90 25.12 1.52 -2.43
C LYS A 90 23.72 1.83 -2.95
N TRP A 91 23.16 0.88 -3.70
CA TRP A 91 21.79 1.01 -4.22
C TRP A 91 20.73 0.69 -3.18
N ASN A 92 21.06 -0.16 -2.20
CA ASN A 92 20.14 -0.72 -1.22
C ASN A 92 20.85 -0.90 0.12
N HIS A 93 20.21 -0.48 1.22
CA HIS A 93 20.68 -0.61 2.59
C HIS A 93 19.79 -1.51 3.47
N ASP A 94 19.00 -2.41 2.87
CA ASP A 94 18.00 -3.25 3.57
C ASP A 94 18.57 -4.08 4.73
N GLU A 95 19.82 -4.52 4.64
CA GLU A 95 20.48 -5.31 5.70
C GLU A 95 20.65 -4.51 7.01
N ASP A 96 20.68 -3.18 6.94
CA ASP A 96 20.82 -2.29 8.10
C ASP A 96 19.46 -2.01 8.78
N ASN A 97 18.34 -2.53 8.26
CA ASN A 97 16.97 -2.09 8.56
C ASN A 97 16.08 -3.15 9.25
N ARG A 98 16.64 -4.04 10.07
CA ARG A 98 15.88 -5.16 10.68
C ARG A 98 16.20 -5.39 12.14
N HIS A 99 16.26 -4.33 12.94
CA HIS A 99 16.52 -4.46 14.36
C HIS A 99 15.24 -4.72 15.16
N ALA A 100 15.35 -5.61 16.15
CA ALA A 100 14.27 -5.88 17.10
C ALA A 100 14.10 -4.72 18.10
N LEU A 101 12.85 -4.42 18.45
CA LEU A 101 12.50 -3.51 19.56
C LEU A 101 12.92 -4.12 20.89
N LYS A 102 13.74 -3.41 21.67
CA LYS A 102 14.09 -3.79 23.04
C LYS A 102 13.17 -3.09 24.03
N LYS A 103 13.11 -3.59 25.27
CA LYS A 103 12.29 -3.00 26.34
C LYS A 103 12.52 -1.50 26.54
N LYS A 104 13.77 -1.04 26.41
CA LYS A 104 14.13 0.38 26.53
C LYS A 104 13.58 1.25 25.41
N ASP A 105 13.38 0.67 24.23
CA ASP A 105 12.93 1.40 23.03
C ASP A 105 11.39 1.60 23.05
N LEU A 106 10.66 0.83 23.87
CA LEU A 106 9.18 0.89 23.94
C LEU A 106 8.65 2.26 24.39
N ALA A 107 9.39 2.95 25.27
CA ALA A 107 9.05 4.28 25.75
C ALA A 107 9.22 5.37 24.67
N ASP A 108 10.06 5.09 23.66
CA ASP A 108 10.38 6.03 22.58
C ASP A 108 9.49 5.83 21.34
N ILE A 109 8.55 4.87 21.38
CA ILE A 109 7.60 4.66 20.28
C ILE A 109 6.67 5.88 20.22
N PRO A 110 6.65 6.63 19.11
CA PRO A 110 6.00 7.92 19.06
C PRO A 110 4.48 7.77 19.02
N GLN A 111 3.77 8.69 19.69
CA GLN A 111 2.32 8.81 19.51
C GLN A 111 2.03 9.32 18.10
N PRO A 112 1.30 8.57 17.27
CA PRO A 112 1.07 8.98 15.89
C PRO A 112 0.22 10.25 15.80
N LEU A 113 0.54 11.14 14.86
CA LEU A 113 -0.31 12.28 14.52
C LEU A 113 -1.63 11.80 13.90
N VAL A 114 -2.74 11.92 14.61
CA VAL A 114 -4.09 11.56 14.11
C VAL A 114 -4.95 12.81 13.92
N PHE A 115 -5.97 12.68 13.08
CA PHE A 115 -6.96 13.73 12.86
C PHE A 115 -8.28 13.43 13.60
N GLU A 116 -9.15 14.42 13.69
CA GLU A 116 -10.46 14.29 14.36
C GLU A 116 -11.60 14.78 13.44
N ASN A 117 -11.58 14.35 12.18
CA ASN A 117 -12.58 14.78 11.20
C ASN A 117 -13.96 14.18 11.53
N ASP A 118 -14.99 15.00 11.72
CA ASP A 118 -16.35 14.54 12.01
C ASP A 118 -16.99 13.89 10.77
N VAL A 119 -17.36 12.62 10.90
CA VAL A 119 -18.02 11.82 9.85
C VAL A 119 -19.44 11.38 10.23
N SER A 120 -20.04 11.96 11.27
CA SER A 120 -21.39 11.62 11.76
C SER A 120 -22.46 11.61 10.66
N VAL A 121 -22.44 12.59 9.75
CA VAL A 121 -23.37 12.67 8.61
C VAL A 121 -23.19 11.50 7.64
N ILE A 122 -21.95 11.07 7.40
CA ILE A 122 -21.65 9.93 6.53
C ILE A 122 -22.16 8.64 7.18
N LEU A 123 -21.86 8.44 8.47
CA LEU A 123 -22.32 7.28 9.23
C LEU A 123 -23.85 7.20 9.27
N LYS A 124 -24.53 8.34 9.48
CA LYS A 124 -25.99 8.40 9.41
C LYS A 124 -26.49 7.97 8.04
N ARG A 125 -25.89 8.48 6.95
CA ARG A 125 -26.29 8.12 5.58
C ARG A 125 -26.08 6.63 5.30
N LEU A 126 -24.96 6.05 5.73
CA LEU A 126 -24.72 4.61 5.59
C LEU A 126 -25.79 3.78 6.32
N ASN A 127 -26.18 4.22 7.52
CA ASN A 127 -27.21 3.56 8.32
C ASN A 127 -28.62 3.72 7.71
N ASP A 128 -28.96 4.94 7.23
CA ASP A 128 -30.23 5.22 6.55
C ASP A 128 -30.41 4.38 5.27
N HIS A 129 -29.31 3.97 4.63
CA HIS A 129 -29.27 3.12 3.44
C HIS A 129 -28.99 1.64 3.73
N GLU A 130 -28.93 1.24 5.01
CA GLU A 130 -28.71 -0.15 5.44
C GLU A 130 -27.43 -0.78 4.83
N ILE A 131 -26.37 0.02 4.68
CA ILE A 131 -25.10 -0.46 4.10
C ILE A 131 -24.41 -1.40 5.09
N VAL A 132 -24.32 -2.68 4.71
CA VAL A 132 -23.57 -3.69 5.47
C VAL A 132 -22.08 -3.38 5.39
N SER A 133 -21.44 -3.24 6.55
CA SER A 133 -20.01 -2.97 6.70
C SER A 133 -19.44 -3.75 7.89
N PHE A 134 -18.11 -3.80 7.99
CA PHE A 134 -17.41 -4.44 9.09
C PHE A 134 -16.28 -3.53 9.60
N GLY A 135 -15.75 -3.84 10.78
CA GLY A 135 -14.83 -2.97 11.52
C GLY A 135 -15.56 -1.99 12.42
N ASN A 136 -14.78 -1.19 13.16
CA ASN A 136 -15.30 -0.26 14.16
C ASN A 136 -15.33 1.16 13.60
N ALA A 137 -16.53 1.63 13.25
CA ALA A 137 -16.70 3.01 12.84
C ALA A 137 -16.65 3.97 14.05
N ASN A 138 -15.85 5.03 13.94
CA ASN A 138 -15.82 6.13 14.90
C ASN A 138 -16.39 7.41 14.26
N ILE A 139 -17.03 8.26 15.06
CA ILE A 139 -17.51 9.59 14.61
C ILE A 139 -16.33 10.49 14.21
N LYS A 140 -15.15 10.28 14.78
CA LYS A 140 -13.91 10.98 14.43
C LYS A 140 -13.02 10.09 13.55
N LEU A 141 -12.78 10.53 12.31
CA LEU A 141 -11.88 9.86 11.39
C LEU A 141 -10.43 10.30 11.61
N VAL A 142 -9.56 9.33 11.90
CA VAL A 142 -8.13 9.53 12.22
C VAL A 142 -7.23 9.80 11.02
N TRP A 143 -7.75 9.58 9.81
CA TRP A 143 -7.04 9.67 8.52
C TRP A 143 -7.15 11.06 7.89
N PRO A 144 -6.15 11.49 7.09
CA PRO A 144 -6.19 12.79 6.42
C PRO A 144 -7.28 12.82 5.35
N ILE A 145 -8.08 13.89 5.32
CA ILE A 145 -9.16 14.07 4.33
C ILE A 145 -8.85 15.11 3.25
N ASN A 146 -7.68 15.74 3.31
CA ASN A 146 -7.25 16.77 2.37
C ASN A 146 -5.72 16.88 2.35
N HIS A 147 -5.21 17.57 1.33
CA HIS A 147 -3.77 17.77 1.10
C HIS A 147 -3.05 18.36 2.32
N ARG A 148 -3.65 19.36 2.99
CA ARG A 148 -3.08 19.99 4.19
C ARG A 148 -2.84 18.98 5.31
N GLN A 149 -3.80 18.10 5.58
CA GLN A 149 -3.65 17.05 6.59
C GLN A 149 -2.63 15.99 6.16
N ALA A 150 -2.64 15.57 4.89
CA ALA A 150 -1.64 14.63 4.37
C ALA A 150 -0.21 15.19 4.48
N MET A 151 -0.02 16.48 4.18
CA MET A 151 1.25 17.18 4.33
C MET A 151 1.69 17.27 5.81
N ALA A 152 0.76 17.57 6.73
CA ALA A 152 1.06 17.57 8.16
C ALA A 152 1.50 16.17 8.64
N GLN A 153 0.85 15.11 8.14
CA GLN A 153 1.24 13.72 8.41
C GLN A 153 2.63 13.39 7.86
N LEU A 154 2.96 13.86 6.65
CA LEU A 154 4.27 13.70 6.03
C LEU A 154 5.36 14.42 6.83
N GLN A 155 5.16 15.69 7.17
CA GLN A 155 6.10 16.48 7.97
C GLN A 155 6.36 15.84 9.33
N TYR A 156 5.30 15.39 10.01
CA TYR A 156 5.42 14.64 11.25
C TYR A 156 6.25 13.36 11.07
N PHE A 157 5.97 12.58 10.02
CA PHE A 157 6.74 11.38 9.72
C PHE A 157 8.22 11.71 9.51
N CYS A 158 8.54 12.69 8.66
CA CYS A 158 9.92 13.06 8.35
C CYS A 158 10.70 13.53 9.58
N GLN A 159 10.05 14.24 10.50
CA GLN A 159 10.70 14.77 11.71
C GLN A 159 10.80 13.75 12.84
N VAL A 160 9.78 12.93 13.04
CA VAL A 160 9.63 12.10 14.25
C VAL A 160 9.93 10.63 13.97
N CYS A 161 9.49 10.11 12.82
CA CYS A 161 9.48 8.68 12.55
C CYS A 161 10.64 8.23 11.63
N LEU A 162 10.94 9.01 10.58
CA LEU A 162 11.96 8.71 9.59
C LEU A 162 13.35 8.39 10.18
N PRO A 163 13.83 9.03 11.27
CA PRO A 163 15.10 8.66 11.90
C PRO A 163 15.19 7.20 12.38
N LYS A 164 14.04 6.54 12.59
CA LYS A 164 13.94 5.15 13.11
C LYS A 164 13.13 4.21 12.20
N PHE A 165 12.62 4.71 11.07
CA PHE A 165 11.76 3.98 10.14
C PHE A 165 12.36 2.64 9.69
N GLY A 166 13.49 2.70 8.99
CA GLY A 166 14.28 1.54 8.56
C GLY A 166 14.77 0.73 9.75
N TYR A 167 15.20 1.36 10.85
CA TYR A 167 15.79 0.61 11.97
C TYR A 167 14.80 -0.41 12.58
N PHE A 168 13.52 -0.04 12.69
CA PHE A 168 12.45 -0.89 13.24
C PHE A 168 11.42 -1.33 12.17
N GLN A 169 11.81 -1.38 10.90
CA GLN A 169 10.88 -1.60 9.78
C GLN A 169 10.10 -2.92 9.89
N ASP A 170 10.76 -3.97 10.38
CA ASP A 170 10.19 -5.32 10.52
C ASP A 170 9.80 -5.65 11.97
N ALA A 171 9.86 -4.68 12.89
CA ALA A 171 9.54 -4.91 14.29
C ALA A 171 8.02 -4.96 14.54
N MET A 172 7.60 -5.75 15.53
CA MET A 172 6.23 -5.79 16.04
C MET A 172 6.25 -5.80 17.56
N THR A 173 5.25 -5.20 18.21
CA THR A 173 5.10 -5.24 19.67
C THR A 173 3.65 -5.06 20.05
N CYS A 174 3.22 -5.62 21.19
CA CYS A 174 1.93 -5.31 21.82
C CYS A 174 2.10 -4.47 23.09
N ASN A 175 3.34 -4.11 23.44
CA ASN A 175 3.72 -3.48 24.71
C ASN A 175 3.81 -1.96 24.60
N SER A 176 2.93 -1.35 23.79
CA SER A 176 2.81 0.11 23.64
C SER A 176 1.41 0.47 23.15
N PRO A 177 0.79 1.56 23.63
CA PRO A 177 -0.46 2.08 23.08
C PRO A 177 -0.33 2.54 21.61
N HIS A 178 0.90 2.72 21.11
CA HIS A 178 1.19 3.20 19.75
C HIS A 178 1.77 2.10 18.85
N SER A 179 1.72 0.84 19.33
CA SER A 179 2.16 -0.36 18.63
C SER A 179 1.57 -0.52 17.23
N TRP A 180 0.37 -0.01 17.01
CA TRP A 180 -0.31 -0.10 15.72
C TRP A 180 0.36 0.70 14.60
N SER A 181 1.14 1.73 14.95
CA SER A 181 1.77 2.65 13.99
C SER A 181 3.30 2.56 13.94
N LEU A 182 3.93 2.33 15.09
CA LEU A 182 5.39 2.38 15.26
C LEU A 182 5.99 3.63 14.58
N TYR A 183 7.05 3.43 13.80
CA TYR A 183 7.76 4.49 13.08
C TYR A 183 7.34 4.56 11.60
N HIS A 184 6.17 4.02 11.23
CA HIS A 184 5.69 4.05 9.84
C HIS A 184 5.01 5.38 9.49
N SER A 185 5.09 5.77 8.22
CA SER A 185 4.54 7.06 7.74
C SER A 185 3.02 7.13 7.77
N ARG A 186 2.35 5.99 7.55
CA ARG A 186 0.89 5.88 7.38
C ARG A 186 0.33 6.77 6.27
N LEU A 187 1.16 7.06 5.26
CA LEU A 187 0.80 7.89 4.10
C LEU A 187 0.14 7.10 2.97
N SER A 188 0.08 5.77 3.05
CA SER A 188 -0.43 4.89 1.99
C SER A 188 -1.85 5.26 1.55
N PHE A 189 -2.74 5.60 2.48
CA PHE A 189 -4.09 6.10 2.15
C PHE A 189 -4.04 7.38 1.34
N ALA A 190 -3.30 8.40 1.82
CA ALA A 190 -3.22 9.69 1.16
C ALA A 190 -2.58 9.58 -0.24
N LEU A 191 -1.58 8.71 -0.41
CA LEU A 191 -0.98 8.40 -1.69
C LEU A 191 -1.98 7.71 -2.63
N ASN A 192 -2.64 6.65 -2.17
CA ASN A 192 -3.51 5.84 -3.04
C ASN A 192 -4.83 6.55 -3.37
N ALA A 193 -5.31 7.42 -2.49
CA ALA A 193 -6.43 8.32 -2.76
C ALA A 193 -6.04 9.59 -3.54
N LYS A 194 -4.76 9.72 -3.95
CA LYS A 194 -4.21 10.87 -4.70
C LYS A 194 -4.40 12.22 -4.00
N ILE A 195 -4.43 12.21 -2.66
CA ILE A 195 -4.48 13.42 -1.82
C ILE A 195 -3.13 14.13 -1.79
N ILE A 196 -2.05 13.36 -1.88
CA ILE A 196 -0.65 13.84 -1.95
C ILE A 196 0.09 13.05 -3.02
N SER A 197 1.00 13.67 -3.78
CA SER A 197 1.74 12.97 -4.83
C SER A 197 2.94 12.18 -4.26
N PRO A 198 3.36 11.06 -4.89
CA PRO A 198 4.55 10.32 -4.47
C PRO A 198 5.83 11.15 -4.62
N ASP A 199 5.87 12.02 -5.64
CA ASP A 199 6.97 12.94 -5.91
C ASP A 199 7.15 13.94 -4.76
N GLU A 200 6.06 14.61 -4.35
CA GLU A 200 6.05 15.54 -3.21
C GLU A 200 6.47 14.85 -1.91
N VAL A 201 6.03 13.60 -1.69
CA VAL A 201 6.44 12.81 -0.52
C VAL A 201 7.95 12.51 -0.53
N ILE A 202 8.49 12.13 -1.67
CA ILE A 202 9.92 11.83 -1.82
C ILE A 202 10.76 13.10 -1.63
N ASP A 203 10.36 14.21 -2.25
CA ASP A 203 11.08 15.48 -2.18
C ASP A 203 11.18 16.00 -0.75
N VAL A 204 10.06 16.06 -0.02
CA VAL A 204 10.05 16.52 1.38
C VAL A 204 10.89 15.61 2.28
N ALA A 205 10.85 14.29 2.05
CA ALA A 205 11.67 13.35 2.82
C ALA A 205 13.16 13.53 2.55
N ILE A 206 13.54 13.73 1.28
CA ILE A 206 14.94 13.97 0.88
C ILE A 206 15.43 15.32 1.40
N GLU A 207 14.62 16.37 1.31
CA GLU A 207 14.94 17.67 1.87
C GLU A 207 15.18 17.56 3.39
N THR A 208 14.29 16.87 4.11
CA THR A 208 14.45 16.65 5.55
C THR A 208 15.73 15.87 5.86
N TYR A 209 16.06 14.85 5.06
CA TYR A 209 17.31 14.11 5.19
C TYR A 209 18.53 15.04 5.07
N TYR A 210 18.57 15.93 4.07
CA TYR A 210 19.67 16.89 3.92
C TYR A 210 19.74 17.91 5.07
N GLN A 211 18.59 18.31 5.62
CA GLN A 211 18.54 19.22 6.77
C GLN A 211 18.95 18.53 8.09
N GLN A 212 18.81 17.20 8.18
CA GLN A 212 19.01 16.44 9.42
C GLN A 212 19.92 15.22 9.24
N GLN A 213 21.02 15.37 8.49
CA GLN A 213 21.96 14.27 8.22
C GLN A 213 22.60 13.65 9.48
N SER A 214 22.54 14.34 10.63
CA SER A 214 23.00 13.81 11.92
C SER A 214 22.03 12.81 12.57
N SER A 215 20.73 12.87 12.25
CA SER A 215 19.69 12.00 12.82
C SER A 215 19.16 10.97 11.81
N ILE A 216 19.15 11.30 10.52
CA ILE A 216 18.64 10.43 9.46
C ILE A 216 19.83 9.87 8.68
N SER A 217 20.06 8.56 8.77
CA SER A 217 21.09 7.91 7.97
C SER A 217 20.63 7.68 6.53
N ILE A 218 21.58 7.48 5.61
CA ILE A 218 21.28 7.12 4.22
C ILE A 218 20.40 5.87 4.13
N SER A 219 20.56 4.91 5.04
CA SER A 219 19.74 3.69 5.09
C SER A 219 18.25 3.99 5.36
N GLN A 220 17.97 4.96 6.23
CA GLN A 220 16.61 5.33 6.59
C GLN A 220 15.88 5.99 5.40
N ILE A 221 16.51 7.00 4.80
CA ILE A 221 15.93 7.73 3.67
C ILE A 221 15.83 6.86 2.42
N GLU A 222 16.87 6.08 2.10
CA GLU A 222 16.85 5.14 0.97
C GLU A 222 15.78 4.06 1.17
N GLY A 223 15.70 3.49 2.38
CA GLY A 223 14.68 2.50 2.73
C GLY A 223 13.26 3.03 2.54
N PHE A 224 13.00 4.28 2.92
CA PHE A 224 11.70 4.94 2.73
C PHE A 224 11.40 5.19 1.24
N VAL A 225 12.33 5.83 0.52
CA VAL A 225 12.19 6.11 -0.92
C VAL A 225 11.98 4.82 -1.72
N ARG A 226 12.66 3.73 -1.35
CA ARG A 226 12.50 2.42 -2.00
C ARG A 226 11.10 1.83 -1.87
N GLN A 227 10.37 2.12 -0.78
CA GLN A 227 8.98 1.66 -0.67
C GLN A 227 8.07 2.38 -1.68
N ILE A 228 8.37 3.63 -2.01
CA ILE A 228 7.54 4.47 -2.89
C ILE A 228 8.01 4.36 -4.34
N LEU A 229 9.22 4.83 -4.65
CA LEU A 229 9.76 4.82 -6.02
C LEU A 229 10.06 3.39 -6.52
N GLY A 230 10.32 2.46 -5.60
CA GLY A 230 10.57 1.06 -5.90
C GLY A 230 9.29 0.23 -5.85
N TRP A 231 8.92 -0.24 -4.66
CA TRP A 231 7.86 -1.24 -4.49
C TRP A 231 6.49 -0.78 -5.00
N ARG A 232 6.03 0.44 -4.67
CA ARG A 232 4.72 0.92 -5.10
C ARG A 232 4.61 1.00 -6.63
N GLU A 233 5.60 1.62 -7.29
CA GLU A 233 5.62 1.71 -8.76
C GLU A 233 5.78 0.33 -9.42
N TYR A 234 6.61 -0.55 -8.84
CA TYR A 234 6.82 -1.92 -9.30
C TYR A 234 5.53 -2.74 -9.24
N VAL A 235 4.81 -2.68 -8.11
CA VAL A 235 3.55 -3.39 -7.89
C VAL A 235 2.49 -2.94 -8.90
N ARG A 236 2.37 -1.64 -9.19
CA ARG A 236 1.49 -1.14 -10.25
C ARG A 236 1.83 -1.72 -11.61
N GLY A 237 3.11 -1.72 -11.98
CA GLY A 237 3.55 -2.26 -13.26
C GLY A 237 3.23 -3.75 -13.40
N MET A 238 3.48 -4.52 -12.35
CA MET A 238 3.17 -5.94 -12.31
C MET A 238 1.67 -6.23 -12.32
N TYR A 239 0.85 -5.39 -11.68
CA TYR A 239 -0.60 -5.50 -11.78
C TYR A 239 -1.04 -5.38 -13.25
N TRP A 240 -0.73 -4.27 -13.91
CA TRP A 240 -1.18 -4.02 -15.28
C TRP A 240 -0.61 -4.97 -16.32
N ALA A 241 0.65 -5.42 -16.14
CA ALA A 241 1.26 -6.37 -17.07
C ALA A 241 0.63 -7.77 -17.02
N ASN A 242 -0.05 -8.12 -15.92
CA ASN A 242 -0.60 -9.45 -15.70
C ASN A 242 -2.13 -9.50 -15.68
N MET A 243 -2.83 -8.36 -15.66
CA MET A 243 -4.28 -8.35 -15.80
C MET A 243 -4.70 -8.70 -17.24
N PRO A 244 -5.81 -9.43 -17.44
CA PRO A 244 -6.75 -9.90 -16.41
C PRO A 244 -6.34 -11.19 -15.68
N ASP A 245 -5.38 -11.95 -16.22
CA ASP A 245 -5.07 -13.32 -15.78
C ASP A 245 -4.51 -13.43 -14.36
N TYR A 246 -4.13 -12.31 -13.73
CA TYR A 246 -3.57 -12.29 -12.38
C TYR A 246 -4.57 -12.84 -11.33
N THR A 247 -5.87 -12.55 -11.46
CA THR A 247 -6.88 -13.04 -10.50
C THR A 247 -7.04 -14.55 -10.52
N GLU A 248 -6.64 -15.22 -11.61
CA GLU A 248 -6.78 -16.66 -11.77
C GLU A 248 -5.60 -17.44 -11.18
N GLN A 249 -4.56 -16.75 -10.69
CA GLN A 249 -3.35 -17.41 -10.23
C GLN A 249 -3.57 -18.12 -8.89
N ASN A 250 -3.39 -19.43 -8.88
CA ASN A 250 -3.41 -20.29 -7.69
C ASN A 250 -2.39 -21.43 -7.82
N ARG A 251 -1.10 -21.08 -7.97
CA ARG A 251 -0.01 -22.02 -8.27
C ARG A 251 0.13 -23.17 -7.27
N LEU A 252 -0.26 -22.94 -6.01
CA LEU A 252 -0.17 -23.90 -4.91
C LEU A 252 -1.44 -24.76 -4.76
N ASN A 253 -2.47 -24.55 -5.59
CA ASN A 253 -3.79 -25.20 -5.50
C ASN A 253 -4.41 -25.08 -4.09
N ALA A 254 -4.30 -23.89 -3.49
CA ALA A 254 -4.85 -23.60 -2.18
C ALA A 254 -6.38 -23.45 -2.29
N SER A 255 -7.13 -24.10 -1.41
CA SER A 255 -8.60 -24.21 -1.53
C SER A 255 -9.35 -24.13 -0.20
N ARG A 256 -8.65 -23.89 0.92
CA ARG A 256 -9.30 -23.83 2.23
C ARG A 256 -10.04 -22.49 2.37
N PRO A 257 -11.29 -22.47 2.85
CA PRO A 257 -12.00 -21.21 3.02
C PRO A 257 -11.36 -20.34 4.10
N LEU A 258 -11.53 -19.02 3.98
CA LEU A 258 -11.10 -18.04 4.95
C LEU A 258 -11.85 -18.27 6.28
N PRO A 259 -11.14 -18.51 7.38
CA PRO A 259 -11.79 -18.75 8.67
C PRO A 259 -12.61 -17.53 9.11
N SER A 260 -13.83 -17.74 9.61
CA SER A 260 -14.75 -16.66 10.00
C SER A 260 -14.15 -15.67 11.01
N TRP A 261 -13.21 -16.11 11.85
CA TRP A 261 -12.53 -15.25 12.81
C TRP A 261 -11.59 -14.21 12.18
N PHE A 262 -11.31 -14.26 10.87
CA PHE A 262 -10.66 -13.15 10.16
C PHE A 262 -11.50 -11.87 10.19
N TRP A 263 -12.82 -12.00 10.29
CA TRP A 263 -13.75 -10.87 10.32
C TRP A 263 -14.02 -10.34 11.73
N THR A 264 -13.67 -11.09 12.77
CA THR A 264 -13.97 -10.75 14.18
C THR A 264 -12.72 -10.62 15.07
N GLY A 265 -11.61 -11.22 14.68
CA GLY A 265 -10.41 -11.36 15.51
C GLY A 265 -10.56 -12.37 16.66
N GLU A 266 -11.63 -13.18 16.68
CA GLU A 266 -11.91 -14.15 17.75
C GLU A 266 -11.09 -15.43 17.58
N THR A 267 -9.79 -15.33 17.90
CA THR A 267 -8.85 -16.44 17.89
C THR A 267 -7.95 -16.45 19.12
N LYS A 268 -7.42 -17.63 19.47
CA LYS A 268 -6.46 -17.82 20.57
C LYS A 268 -5.02 -17.50 20.17
N MET A 269 -4.73 -17.38 18.87
CA MET A 269 -3.41 -16.99 18.37
C MET A 269 -3.20 -15.50 18.62
N ALA A 270 -2.37 -15.14 19.60
CA ALA A 270 -2.20 -13.75 20.03
C ALA A 270 -1.79 -12.81 18.87
N CYS A 271 -0.81 -13.19 18.04
CA CYS A 271 -0.37 -12.37 16.91
C CYS A 271 -1.49 -12.11 15.89
N MET A 272 -2.27 -13.12 15.54
CA MET A 272 -3.43 -13.00 14.63
C MET A 272 -4.51 -12.12 15.26
N LYS A 273 -4.85 -12.37 16.53
CA LYS A 273 -5.86 -11.61 17.28
C LYS A 273 -5.52 -10.13 17.29
N GLU A 274 -4.29 -9.76 17.66
CA GLU A 274 -3.89 -8.34 17.74
C GLU A 274 -3.85 -7.69 16.35
N SER A 275 -3.29 -8.38 15.34
CA SER A 275 -3.22 -7.84 13.97
C SER A 275 -4.61 -7.62 13.35
N ILE A 276 -5.54 -8.56 13.55
CA ILE A 276 -6.92 -8.43 13.05
C ILE A 276 -7.68 -7.36 13.82
N LYS A 277 -7.61 -7.35 15.16
CA LYS A 277 -8.30 -6.33 15.97
C LYS A 277 -7.84 -4.92 15.64
N GLN A 278 -6.54 -4.71 15.49
CA GLN A 278 -5.98 -3.45 15.05
C GLN A 278 -6.50 -3.04 13.66
N SER A 279 -6.58 -4.00 12.74
CA SER A 279 -7.11 -3.76 11.40
C SER A 279 -8.60 -3.39 11.44
N LEU A 280 -9.40 -4.04 12.28
CA LEU A 280 -10.82 -3.70 12.48
C LEU A 280 -11.02 -2.32 13.13
N GLU A 281 -10.11 -1.91 14.03
CA GLU A 281 -10.20 -0.62 14.73
C GLU A 281 -9.74 0.56 13.89
N TYR A 282 -8.61 0.41 13.19
CA TYR A 282 -7.95 1.52 12.49
C TYR A 282 -8.04 1.44 10.97
N ALA A 283 -8.57 0.34 10.41
CA ALA A 283 -8.43 -0.02 9.00
C ALA A 283 -6.94 -0.06 8.57
N TYR A 284 -6.02 -0.41 9.48
CA TYR A 284 -4.59 -0.36 9.24
C TYR A 284 -3.80 -1.40 10.03
N ALA A 285 -2.93 -2.11 9.31
CA ALA A 285 -1.78 -2.82 9.82
C ALA A 285 -0.54 -2.40 9.03
N HIS A 286 0.63 -2.38 9.66
CA HIS A 286 1.86 -2.08 8.94
C HIS A 286 2.37 -3.30 8.16
N HIS A 287 3.31 -3.09 7.24
CA HIS A 287 3.67 -4.07 6.21
C HIS A 287 4.02 -5.47 6.76
N ILE A 288 4.86 -5.54 7.80
CA ILE A 288 5.29 -6.85 8.32
C ILE A 288 4.15 -7.61 9.05
N GLN A 289 3.16 -6.91 9.61
CA GLN A 289 1.94 -7.56 10.14
C GLN A 289 1.14 -8.19 8.99
N ARG A 290 0.93 -7.42 7.92
CA ARG A 290 0.24 -7.91 6.71
C ARG A 290 0.95 -9.11 6.09
N LEU A 291 2.27 -9.05 5.95
CA LEU A 291 3.04 -10.11 5.30
C LEU A 291 3.25 -11.33 6.20
N MET A 292 3.80 -11.12 7.40
CA MET A 292 4.35 -12.21 8.23
C MET A 292 3.39 -12.73 9.30
N ILE A 293 2.25 -12.06 9.53
CA ILE A 293 1.20 -12.54 10.44
C ILE A 293 0.02 -13.08 9.62
N THR A 294 -0.82 -12.22 9.07
CA THR A 294 -2.04 -12.65 8.37
C THR A 294 -1.73 -13.31 7.03
N GLY A 295 -0.75 -12.80 6.28
CA GLY A 295 -0.33 -13.35 4.99
C GLY A 295 0.34 -14.71 5.15
N ASN A 296 1.36 -14.80 6.01
CA ASN A 296 2.06 -16.05 6.33
C ASN A 296 1.11 -17.11 6.89
N PHE A 297 0.17 -16.76 7.79
CA PHE A 297 -0.85 -17.72 8.23
C PHE A 297 -1.69 -18.22 7.04
N SER A 298 -2.15 -17.31 6.17
CA SER A 298 -3.00 -17.64 5.03
C SER A 298 -2.28 -18.58 4.05
N LEU A 299 -1.01 -18.30 3.77
CA LEU A 299 -0.12 -19.16 2.98
C LEU A 299 0.03 -20.55 3.61
N LEU A 300 0.42 -20.62 4.88
CA LEU A 300 0.66 -21.90 5.58
C LEU A 300 -0.61 -22.72 5.75
N ALA A 301 -1.75 -22.06 5.93
CA ALA A 301 -3.06 -22.70 6.03
C ALA A 301 -3.65 -23.06 4.65
N GLY A 302 -2.99 -22.72 3.53
CA GLY A 302 -3.50 -23.01 2.19
C GLY A 302 -4.89 -22.43 1.94
N LEU A 303 -5.09 -21.17 2.38
CA LEU A 303 -6.34 -20.47 2.18
C LEU A 303 -6.55 -20.12 0.71
N HIS A 304 -7.80 -20.15 0.25
CA HIS A 304 -8.15 -19.81 -1.13
C HIS A 304 -7.73 -18.36 -1.42
N PRO A 305 -6.89 -18.09 -2.44
CA PRO A 305 -6.37 -16.75 -2.70
C PRO A 305 -7.45 -15.69 -2.86
N ASP A 306 -8.53 -15.99 -3.58
CA ASP A 306 -9.64 -15.04 -3.79
C ASP A 306 -10.26 -14.55 -2.48
N GLU A 307 -10.48 -15.44 -1.51
CA GLU A 307 -11.08 -15.04 -0.22
C GLU A 307 -10.11 -14.20 0.62
N VAL A 308 -8.80 -14.43 0.47
CA VAL A 308 -7.77 -13.64 1.13
C VAL A 308 -7.65 -12.26 0.47
N ASP A 309 -7.62 -12.19 -0.86
CA ASP A 309 -7.61 -10.93 -1.62
C ASP A 309 -8.82 -10.07 -1.25
N ASP A 310 -10.03 -10.65 -1.21
CA ASP A 310 -11.26 -9.96 -0.81
C ASP A 310 -11.15 -9.38 0.62
N TRP A 311 -10.55 -10.14 1.55
CA TRP A 311 -10.34 -9.67 2.91
C TRP A 311 -9.32 -8.53 2.99
N TYR A 312 -8.19 -8.63 2.30
CA TYR A 312 -7.17 -7.57 2.25
C TYR A 312 -7.70 -6.30 1.58
N LEU A 313 -8.48 -6.45 0.51
CA LEU A 313 -9.12 -5.35 -0.21
C LEU A 313 -10.20 -4.66 0.65
N GLY A 314 -10.89 -5.40 1.51
CA GLY A 314 -11.95 -4.87 2.36
C GLY A 314 -11.46 -4.23 3.66
N ILE A 315 -10.41 -4.75 4.30
CA ILE A 315 -10.07 -4.38 5.69
C ILE A 315 -9.14 -3.17 5.81
N TYR A 316 -8.37 -2.84 4.77
CA TYR A 316 -7.37 -1.78 4.83
C TYR A 316 -7.80 -0.50 4.10
N ILE A 317 -7.65 0.64 4.77
CA ILE A 317 -8.00 1.98 4.26
C ILE A 317 -7.27 2.34 2.96
N ASP A 318 -6.09 1.75 2.74
CA ASP A 318 -5.20 2.02 1.62
C ASP A 318 -5.31 0.99 0.49
N ALA A 319 -6.24 0.05 0.57
CA ALA A 319 -6.40 -1.01 -0.41
C ALA A 319 -7.17 -0.53 -1.65
N LEU A 320 -6.51 -0.63 -2.79
CA LEU A 320 -7.08 -0.60 -4.13
C LEU A 320 -6.50 -1.81 -4.87
N GLN A 321 -7.26 -2.40 -5.81
CA GLN A 321 -6.87 -3.70 -6.37
C GLN A 321 -5.45 -3.69 -6.98
N TRP A 322 -5.03 -2.58 -7.60
CA TRP A 322 -3.72 -2.48 -8.24
C TRP A 322 -2.53 -2.62 -7.29
N VAL A 323 -2.70 -2.22 -6.02
CA VAL A 323 -1.66 -2.32 -5.00
C VAL A 323 -1.87 -3.55 -4.11
N GLU A 324 -3.12 -3.90 -3.87
CA GLU A 324 -3.50 -5.02 -3.01
C GLU A 324 -3.19 -6.36 -3.68
N LEU A 325 -3.72 -6.62 -4.87
CA LEU A 325 -3.68 -7.92 -5.54
C LEU A 325 -2.25 -8.47 -5.71
N PRO A 326 -1.25 -7.71 -6.22
CA PRO A 326 0.10 -8.26 -6.37
C PRO A 326 0.80 -8.49 -5.03
N ASN A 327 0.47 -7.70 -4.00
CA ASN A 327 1.03 -7.90 -2.65
C ASN A 327 0.40 -9.12 -1.97
N THR A 328 -0.91 -9.30 -2.06
CA THR A 328 -1.61 -10.43 -1.44
C THR A 328 -1.33 -11.72 -2.22
N ARG A 329 -1.82 -11.80 -3.46
CA ARG A 329 -1.70 -13.01 -4.29
C ARG A 329 -0.26 -13.36 -4.64
N GLY A 330 0.55 -12.36 -4.98
CA GLY A 330 1.94 -12.56 -5.36
C GLY A 330 2.88 -12.69 -4.16
N MET A 331 3.06 -11.59 -3.42
CA MET A 331 4.07 -11.53 -2.36
C MET A 331 3.72 -12.39 -1.14
N ALA A 332 2.49 -12.31 -0.62
CA ALA A 332 2.12 -13.02 0.60
C ALA A 332 1.77 -14.50 0.36
N LEU A 333 1.01 -14.80 -0.70
CA LEU A 333 0.49 -16.14 -0.96
C LEU A 333 1.31 -16.96 -1.96
N PHE A 334 2.25 -16.35 -2.69
CA PHE A 334 3.03 -17.01 -3.75
C PHE A 334 2.14 -17.72 -4.79
N ALA A 335 0.90 -17.25 -4.95
CA ALA A 335 -0.09 -17.88 -5.80
C ALA A 335 0.19 -17.63 -7.28
N ASP A 336 0.99 -16.60 -7.61
CA ASP A 336 1.47 -16.30 -8.96
C ASP A 336 2.69 -17.14 -9.41
N GLY A 337 3.18 -18.04 -8.55
CA GLY A 337 4.34 -18.88 -8.87
C GLY A 337 5.65 -18.12 -9.01
N GLY A 338 5.72 -16.91 -8.49
CA GLY A 338 6.94 -16.14 -8.33
C GLY A 338 7.12 -14.99 -9.31
N TRP A 339 6.01 -14.40 -9.80
CA TRP A 339 6.09 -13.19 -10.61
C TRP A 339 6.63 -12.01 -9.78
N ILE A 340 6.16 -11.84 -8.54
CA ILE A 340 6.62 -10.79 -7.63
C ILE A 340 7.81 -11.22 -6.78
N ALA A 341 7.66 -12.29 -6.01
CA ALA A 341 8.66 -12.77 -5.07
C ALA A 341 9.28 -14.07 -5.57
N THR A 342 10.60 -14.23 -5.51
CA THR A 342 11.25 -15.47 -5.98
C THR A 342 11.06 -16.66 -5.03
N LYS A 343 10.64 -16.40 -3.80
CA LYS A 343 10.43 -17.42 -2.76
C LYS A 343 9.20 -17.05 -1.92
N PRO A 344 8.44 -18.04 -1.43
CA PRO A 344 7.34 -17.80 -0.51
C PRO A 344 7.85 -17.30 0.85
N TYR A 345 7.15 -16.34 1.45
CA TYR A 345 7.43 -15.83 2.80
C TYR A 345 6.84 -16.74 3.90
N ALA A 346 7.12 -18.04 3.81
CA ALA A 346 6.70 -19.02 4.80
C ALA A 346 7.64 -19.01 6.02
N ALA A 347 7.10 -18.73 7.21
CA ALA A 347 7.87 -18.69 8.45
C ALA A 347 7.13 -19.33 9.63
N SER A 348 7.88 -19.95 10.55
CA SER A 348 7.32 -20.54 11.77
C SER A 348 7.11 -19.49 12.87
N GLY A 349 6.52 -19.90 13.99
CA GLY A 349 6.41 -19.06 15.19
C GLY A 349 7.74 -18.56 15.73
N ASN A 350 8.88 -19.17 15.36
CA ASN A 350 10.21 -18.68 15.73
C ASN A 350 10.58 -17.35 15.07
N TYR A 351 9.95 -17.01 13.93
CA TYR A 351 10.11 -15.68 13.34
C TYR A 351 9.34 -14.61 14.12
N ILE A 352 8.17 -14.98 14.65
CA ILE A 352 7.25 -14.07 15.35
C ILE A 352 7.69 -13.81 16.79
N ASN A 353 8.31 -14.81 17.42
CA ASN A 353 8.79 -14.77 18.81
C ASN A 353 10.14 -14.07 18.92
#